data_AF-A0A8S8Y7Q4-F1
#
_entry.id   AF-A0A8S8Y7Q4-F1
#
_cell.length_a   1.000
_cell.length_b   1.000
_cell.length_c   1.000
_cell.angle_alpha   90.00
_cell.angle_beta   90.00
_cell.angle_gamma   90.00
#
_symmetry.space_group_name_H-M   'P 1'
#
loop_
_entity.id
_entity.type
_entity.pdbx_description
1 polymer ?
#
loop_
_entity_poly.entity_id
_entity_poly.type
_entity_poly.pdbx_seq_one_letter_code
_entity_poly.pdbx_strand_id
1 'polypeptide(L)'
;MLLQQRSADKVTFPNVWANACCSHPLHSQEEMETENAMGVKRAAVRKLEQELGIDPSTVSTDDMVFMTKMRYAARMNHEWIEREVDHILVMCADVEINPNPNEVANIMWVNHDEMEAMLIEERPPEQAIAPWFRCIAARIMQPTWWASFNDQQALAELADEQIHDMGDVTNMLPGAEGADLLTSIMEVKPLIESRIESSLRASRHERLGHAMMHLIEGGGKRMRATLPWLVGKAVGDTHAGLLDIGAAIETVHNFTLVHDDIMDDDELRRGRNAVHIEYGMPTAINAGDAMLAIAFERLVQAENLEPTDVAPLVNRIAWMVRRVSEGQQLDIEFEDRLEVSEADYLEMIEGKTAVMFWICAEIGARISGADEATVECMASWGKALGMCFQLMDDVIDVLSDSETLGKPAGSDIAQGKRTLMIIHALRQPDGPVKDRLLAVLGKGETVDPESLADGLAALAELGSVDYAKSMAEDFHQEAHGCLDALGENPALRALRELTDFQLARLH
;
A
#
# COMPACT_ATOMS: atom_id res chain seq x y z
N MET A 1 -19.96 -16.57 29.77
CA MET A 1 -19.64 -15.17 29.42
C MET A 1 -20.75 -14.60 28.55
N LEU A 2 -21.11 -13.33 28.75
CA LEU A 2 -22.14 -12.63 27.97
C LEU A 2 -21.53 -12.04 26.70
N LEU A 3 -22.21 -12.26 25.57
CA LEU A 3 -21.95 -11.60 24.29
C LEU A 3 -23.19 -10.84 23.85
N GLN A 4 -22.99 -9.79 23.08
CA GLN A 4 -24.07 -9.07 22.41
C GLN A 4 -23.88 -9.09 20.89
N GLN A 5 -25.01 -9.13 20.19
CA GLN A 5 -25.07 -8.79 18.78
C GLN A 5 -25.45 -7.33 18.66
N ARG A 6 -24.61 -6.55 17.98
CA ARG A 6 -24.85 -5.12 17.74
C ARG A 6 -26.12 -4.92 16.93
N SER A 7 -26.89 -3.88 17.26
CA SER A 7 -28.10 -3.53 16.50
C SER A 7 -27.78 -3.23 15.03
N ALA A 8 -28.75 -3.49 14.14
CA ALA A 8 -28.68 -3.12 12.73
C ALA A 8 -28.60 -1.59 12.53
N ASP A 9 -29.05 -0.81 13.50
CA ASP A 9 -29.06 0.66 13.46
C ASP A 9 -27.69 1.28 13.80
N LYS A 10 -26.71 0.47 14.21
CA LYS A 10 -25.34 0.95 14.48
C LYS A 10 -24.67 1.40 13.18
N VAL A 11 -24.08 2.59 13.22
CA VAL A 11 -23.33 3.17 12.10
C VAL A 11 -22.12 2.30 11.74
N THR A 12 -21.40 1.78 12.75
CA THR A 12 -20.25 0.88 12.56
C THR A 12 -20.54 -0.53 13.09
N PHE A 13 -20.12 -1.53 12.33
CA PHE A 13 -20.27 -2.96 12.55
C PHE A 13 -21.69 -3.38 12.97
N PRO A 14 -22.73 -3.09 12.16
CA PRO A 14 -24.09 -3.54 12.45
C PRO A 14 -24.20 -5.06 12.37
N ASN A 15 -25.05 -5.66 13.21
CA ASN A 15 -25.32 -7.11 13.28
C ASN A 15 -24.13 -8.02 13.66
N VAL A 16 -22.96 -7.45 13.94
CA VAL A 16 -21.76 -8.20 14.36
C VAL A 16 -21.88 -8.62 15.83
N TRP A 17 -21.47 -9.86 16.15
CA TRP A 17 -21.33 -10.37 17.51
C TRP A 17 -20.01 -9.90 18.15
N ALA A 18 -20.07 -9.42 19.39
CA ALA A 18 -18.90 -8.88 20.10
C ALA A 18 -18.99 -9.10 21.63
N ASN A 19 -17.99 -8.58 22.35
CA ASN A 19 -17.97 -8.46 23.81
C ASN A 19 -19.25 -7.79 24.35
N ALA A 20 -19.58 -8.05 25.62
CA ALA A 20 -20.80 -7.57 26.26
C ALA A 20 -21.08 -6.07 26.09
N CYS A 21 -20.05 -5.22 26.19
CA CYS A 21 -20.20 -3.77 26.05
C CYS A 21 -18.83 -3.10 25.81
N CYS A 22 -18.79 -2.02 25.02
CA CYS A 22 -17.62 -1.14 24.88
C CYS A 22 -17.82 0.13 25.75
N SER A 23 -16.79 0.53 26.51
CA SER A 23 -16.92 1.57 27.55
C SER A 23 -16.90 3.00 27.02
N HIS A 24 -16.19 3.28 25.91
CA HIS A 24 -16.04 4.60 25.28
C HIS A 24 -16.05 5.79 26.28
N PRO A 25 -14.93 6.00 27.01
CA PRO A 25 -14.81 7.07 27.99
C PRO A 25 -15.06 8.46 27.39
N LEU A 26 -15.84 9.28 28.09
CA LEU A 26 -16.11 10.67 27.73
C LEU A 26 -14.93 11.56 28.13
N HIS A 27 -14.75 12.66 27.40
CA HIS A 27 -13.81 13.72 27.78
C HIS A 27 -14.34 14.55 28.96
N SER A 28 -14.41 13.91 30.13
CA SER A 28 -14.88 14.48 31.40
C SER A 28 -13.87 14.19 32.51
N GLN A 29 -13.86 14.99 33.57
CA GLN A 29 -12.91 14.80 34.67
C GLN A 29 -13.02 13.41 35.34
N GLU A 30 -14.23 12.87 35.43
CA GLU A 30 -14.50 11.59 36.08
C GLU A 30 -14.09 10.38 35.21
N GLU A 31 -14.28 10.45 33.89
CA GLU A 31 -13.96 9.35 32.98
C GLU A 31 -12.55 9.42 32.38
N MET A 32 -11.83 10.52 32.60
CA MET A 32 -10.41 10.68 32.25
C MET A 32 -9.44 10.29 33.39
N GLU A 33 -9.95 9.76 34.51
CA GLU A 33 -9.11 9.27 35.62
C GLU A 33 -8.39 7.97 35.21
N THR A 34 -7.05 8.01 35.18
CA THR A 34 -6.22 6.90 34.74
C THR A 34 -5.78 5.97 35.87
N GLU A 35 -5.83 6.43 37.12
CA GLU A 35 -5.44 5.62 38.27
C GLU A 35 -6.35 4.39 38.39
N ASN A 36 -5.74 3.19 38.42
CA ASN A 36 -6.45 1.90 38.48
C ASN A 36 -7.54 1.71 37.40
N ALA A 37 -7.35 2.33 36.22
CA ALA A 37 -8.30 2.33 35.11
C ALA A 37 -9.71 2.86 35.49
N MET A 38 -9.80 3.71 36.51
CA MET A 38 -11.07 4.10 37.12
C MET A 38 -12.02 4.82 36.15
N GLY A 39 -11.49 5.69 35.30
CA GLY A 39 -12.27 6.40 34.30
C GLY A 39 -12.96 5.46 33.31
N VAL A 40 -12.23 4.44 32.85
CA VAL A 40 -12.76 3.38 31.97
C VAL A 40 -13.80 2.52 32.69
N LYS A 41 -13.58 2.18 33.97
CA LYS A 41 -14.56 1.42 34.77
C LYS A 41 -15.87 2.18 34.94
N ARG A 42 -15.82 3.49 35.22
CA ARG A 42 -17.03 4.35 35.30
C ARG A 42 -17.75 4.42 33.95
N ALA A 43 -16.99 4.60 32.87
CA ALA A 43 -17.53 4.58 31.52
C ALA A 43 -18.21 3.24 31.19
N ALA A 44 -17.64 2.12 31.64
CA ALA A 44 -18.23 0.79 31.50
C ALA A 44 -19.56 0.67 32.24
N VAL A 45 -19.68 1.11 33.50
CA VAL A 45 -20.95 1.11 34.25
C VAL A 45 -22.03 1.91 33.50
N ARG A 46 -21.69 3.12 33.02
CA ARG A 46 -22.60 3.95 32.22
C ARG A 46 -23.04 3.25 30.94
N LYS A 47 -22.12 2.61 30.23
CA LYS A 47 -22.42 1.94 28.96
C LYS A 47 -23.21 0.64 29.15
N LEU A 48 -23.00 -0.10 30.24
CA LEU A 48 -23.82 -1.26 30.62
C LEU A 48 -25.29 -0.85 30.85
N GLU A 49 -25.56 0.29 31.47
CA GLU A 49 -26.91 0.84 31.58
C GLU A 49 -27.48 1.24 30.21
N GLN A 50 -26.71 1.95 29.40
CA GLN A 50 -27.16 2.49 28.11
C GLN A 50 -27.43 1.41 27.04
N GLU A 51 -26.57 0.38 26.96
CA GLU A 51 -26.66 -0.67 25.93
C GLU A 51 -27.46 -1.88 26.43
N LEU A 52 -27.18 -2.35 27.66
CA LEU A 52 -27.75 -3.59 28.20
C LEU A 52 -28.88 -3.37 29.20
N GLY A 53 -29.18 -2.12 29.59
CA GLY A 53 -30.22 -1.81 30.58
C GLY A 53 -29.92 -2.33 31.98
N ILE A 54 -28.64 -2.59 32.29
CA ILE A 54 -28.21 -3.07 33.61
C ILE A 54 -28.24 -1.90 34.59
N ASP A 55 -28.96 -2.05 35.70
CA ASP A 55 -29.05 -1.02 36.74
C ASP A 55 -27.67 -0.74 37.35
N PRO A 56 -27.15 0.51 37.28
CA PRO A 56 -25.85 0.88 37.83
C PRO A 56 -25.66 0.54 39.30
N SER A 57 -26.73 0.45 40.09
CA SER A 57 -26.67 0.10 41.51
C SER A 57 -26.37 -1.38 41.78
N THR A 58 -26.50 -2.24 40.77
CA THR A 58 -26.22 -3.68 40.83
C THR A 58 -24.79 -4.03 40.42
N VAL A 59 -23.99 -3.01 40.06
CA VAL A 59 -22.66 -3.18 39.50
C VAL A 59 -21.66 -2.28 40.24
N SER A 60 -20.51 -2.82 40.66
CA SER A 60 -19.45 -2.05 41.31
C SER A 60 -18.20 -1.95 40.43
N THR A 61 -17.57 -0.79 40.41
CA THR A 61 -16.24 -0.61 39.78
C THR A 61 -15.15 -1.42 40.48
N ASP A 62 -15.36 -1.77 41.75
CA ASP A 62 -14.44 -2.62 42.52
C ASP A 62 -14.48 -4.07 42.04
N ASP A 63 -15.60 -4.50 41.46
CA ASP A 63 -15.76 -5.86 40.92
C ASP A 63 -15.21 -6.03 39.50
N MET A 64 -14.78 -4.93 38.87
CA MET A 64 -14.17 -4.92 37.55
C MET A 64 -12.65 -5.10 37.64
N VAL A 65 -12.14 -6.19 37.09
CA VAL A 65 -10.70 -6.44 36.95
C VAL A 65 -10.22 -5.91 35.61
N PHE A 66 -9.21 -5.04 35.63
CA PHE A 66 -8.52 -4.60 34.43
C PHE A 66 -7.54 -5.68 33.99
N MET A 67 -7.59 -6.07 32.72
CA MET A 67 -6.76 -7.14 32.17
C MET A 67 -5.59 -6.61 31.34
N THR A 68 -5.85 -5.75 30.36
CA THR A 68 -4.82 -5.21 29.46
C THR A 68 -5.39 -4.11 28.54
N LYS A 69 -4.56 -3.55 27.65
CA LYS A 69 -4.98 -2.67 26.55
C LYS A 69 -4.67 -3.28 25.19
N MET A 70 -5.56 -3.08 24.22
CA MET A 70 -5.36 -3.49 22.83
C MET A 70 -5.51 -2.31 21.90
N ARG A 71 -4.58 -2.14 20.96
CA ARG A 71 -4.71 -1.19 19.85
C ARG A 71 -5.04 -1.97 18.58
N TYR A 72 -6.02 -1.52 17.80
CA TYR A 72 -6.32 -2.14 16.51
C TYR A 72 -6.90 -1.14 15.51
N ALA A 73 -6.91 -1.54 14.24
CA ALA A 73 -7.70 -0.92 13.19
C ALA A 73 -8.61 -1.97 12.54
N ALA A 74 -9.89 -1.67 12.37
CA ALA A 74 -10.83 -2.54 11.67
C ALA A 74 -11.66 -1.73 10.69
N ARG A 75 -11.61 -2.09 9.40
CA ARG A 75 -12.43 -1.47 8.36
C ARG A 75 -13.72 -2.26 8.20
N MET A 76 -14.85 -1.56 8.33
CA MET A 76 -16.16 -2.15 8.06
C MET A 76 -16.46 -2.12 6.56
N ASN A 77 -16.19 -0.98 5.91
CA ASN A 77 -16.43 -0.76 4.49
C ASN A 77 -15.57 0.41 3.96
N HIS A 78 -15.87 0.87 2.74
CA HIS A 78 -15.16 1.97 2.09
C HIS A 78 -15.25 3.32 2.83
N GLU A 79 -16.31 3.55 3.62
CA GLU A 79 -16.50 4.81 4.37
C GLU A 79 -15.94 4.74 5.79
N TRP A 80 -16.14 3.62 6.49
CA TRP A 80 -15.92 3.52 7.93
C TRP A 80 -14.76 2.60 8.29
N ILE A 81 -13.81 3.15 9.05
CA ILE A 81 -12.74 2.44 9.74
C ILE A 81 -12.71 2.85 11.21
N GLU A 82 -12.63 1.85 12.07
CA GLU A 82 -12.47 2.01 13.51
C GLU A 82 -10.98 1.88 13.86
N ARG A 83 -10.47 2.80 14.69
CA ARG A 83 -9.08 2.83 15.15
C ARG A 83 -9.10 3.09 16.65
N GLU A 84 -9.06 2.03 17.44
CA GLU A 84 -9.33 2.12 18.88
C GLU A 84 -8.17 1.60 19.72
N VAL A 85 -8.13 2.10 20.95
CA VAL A 85 -7.34 1.56 22.05
C VAL A 85 -8.32 1.08 23.12
N ASP A 86 -8.60 -0.21 23.09
CA ASP A 86 -9.53 -0.86 23.99
C ASP A 86 -8.87 -1.18 25.32
N HIS A 87 -9.61 -0.92 26.40
CA HIS A 87 -9.25 -1.34 27.74
C HIS A 87 -10.10 -2.55 28.10
N ILE A 88 -9.46 -3.69 28.35
CA ILE A 88 -10.19 -4.93 28.57
C ILE A 88 -10.49 -5.09 30.05
N LEU A 89 -11.78 -5.11 30.38
CA LEU A 89 -12.30 -5.29 31.72
C LEU A 89 -13.07 -6.60 31.82
N VAL A 90 -12.92 -7.30 32.95
CA VAL A 90 -13.66 -8.54 33.26
C VAL A 90 -14.39 -8.36 34.58
N MET A 91 -15.62 -8.86 34.65
CA MET A 91 -16.46 -8.78 35.84
C MET A 91 -17.44 -9.95 35.86
N CYS A 92 -17.75 -10.44 37.05
CA CYS A 92 -18.80 -11.42 37.29
C CYS A 92 -19.83 -10.79 38.24
N ALA A 93 -21.10 -10.70 37.80
CA ALA A 93 -22.17 -10.10 38.58
C ALA A 93 -23.51 -10.77 38.26
N ASP A 94 -24.39 -10.85 39.26
CA ASP A 94 -25.78 -11.26 39.09
C ASP A 94 -26.63 -10.02 38.76
N VAL A 95 -27.05 -9.91 37.50
CA VAL A 95 -27.74 -8.74 36.96
C VAL A 95 -28.98 -9.11 36.14
N GLU A 96 -29.98 -8.23 36.12
CA GLU A 96 -31.04 -8.28 35.13
C GLU A 96 -30.60 -7.53 33.86
N ILE A 97 -30.87 -8.10 32.70
CA ILE A 97 -30.47 -7.55 31.40
C ILE A 97 -31.73 -7.17 30.63
N ASN A 98 -31.83 -5.90 30.24
CA ASN A 98 -32.93 -5.36 29.46
C ASN A 98 -32.35 -4.53 28.29
N PRO A 99 -31.87 -5.19 27.21
CA PRO A 99 -31.09 -4.53 26.18
C PRO A 99 -31.86 -3.41 25.48
N ASN A 100 -31.16 -2.32 25.18
CA ASN A 100 -31.68 -1.26 24.35
C ASN A 100 -31.69 -1.73 22.87
N PRO A 101 -32.85 -1.85 22.21
CA PRO A 101 -32.94 -2.42 20.86
C PRO A 101 -32.22 -1.57 19.80
N ASN A 102 -31.98 -0.28 20.05
CA ASN A 102 -31.20 0.57 19.14
C ASN A 102 -29.69 0.30 19.25
N GLU A 103 -29.24 -0.31 20.35
CA GLU A 103 -27.83 -0.61 20.60
C GLU A 103 -27.52 -2.09 20.38
N VAL A 104 -28.45 -2.97 20.78
CA VAL A 104 -28.28 -4.41 20.90
C VAL A 104 -29.43 -5.15 20.24
N ALA A 105 -29.14 -5.95 19.21
CA ALA A 105 -30.13 -6.79 18.53
C ALA A 105 -30.45 -8.05 19.33
N ASN A 106 -29.42 -8.73 19.84
CA ASN A 106 -29.53 -9.99 20.56
C ASN A 106 -28.44 -10.12 21.63
N ILE A 107 -28.62 -11.03 22.57
CA ILE A 107 -27.60 -11.42 23.55
C ILE A 107 -27.46 -12.94 23.59
N MET A 108 -26.29 -13.43 23.99
CA MET A 108 -26.09 -14.85 24.26
C MET A 108 -25.09 -15.08 25.39
N TRP A 109 -25.29 -16.20 26.10
CA TRP A 109 -24.34 -16.69 27.08
C TRP A 109 -23.59 -17.88 26.50
N VAL A 110 -22.26 -17.84 26.61
CA VAL A 110 -21.37 -18.90 26.10
C VAL A 110 -20.44 -19.41 27.18
N ASN A 111 -20.22 -20.71 27.22
CA ASN A 111 -19.12 -21.33 27.93
C ASN A 111 -17.85 -21.40 27.06
N HIS A 112 -16.77 -21.99 27.59
CA HIS A 112 -15.49 -22.15 26.90
C HIS A 112 -15.64 -22.86 25.55
N ASP A 113 -16.26 -24.03 25.54
CA ASP A 113 -16.37 -24.88 24.35
C ASP A 113 -17.29 -24.26 23.31
N GLU A 114 -18.38 -23.61 23.74
CA GLU A 114 -19.27 -22.84 22.88
C GLU A 114 -18.55 -21.64 22.25
N MET A 115 -17.70 -20.96 23.01
CA MET A 115 -16.90 -19.84 22.50
C MET A 115 -15.88 -20.31 21.46
N GLU A 116 -15.11 -21.35 21.74
CA GLU A 116 -14.15 -21.89 20.78
C GLU A 116 -14.84 -22.30 19.48
N ALA A 117 -15.97 -23.01 19.58
CA ALA A 117 -16.78 -23.39 18.41
C ALA A 117 -17.24 -22.16 17.61
N MET A 118 -17.71 -21.11 18.28
CA MET A 118 -18.14 -19.87 17.64
C MET A 118 -17.01 -19.15 16.90
N LEU A 119 -15.80 -19.13 17.45
CA LEU A 119 -14.65 -18.46 16.82
C LEU A 119 -14.16 -19.19 15.57
N ILE A 120 -14.35 -20.52 15.49
CA ILE A 120 -13.94 -21.34 14.34
C ILE A 120 -15.02 -21.40 13.26
N GLU A 121 -16.29 -21.26 13.63
CA GLU A 121 -17.42 -21.33 12.69
C GLU A 121 -17.38 -20.20 11.64
N GLU A 122 -17.45 -20.58 10.36
CA GLU A 122 -17.66 -19.63 9.27
C GLU A 122 -19.11 -19.11 9.30
N ARG A 123 -19.25 -17.81 9.53
CA ARG A 123 -20.55 -17.14 9.64
C ARG A 123 -20.78 -16.20 8.45
N PRO A 124 -22.04 -16.02 8.02
CA PRO A 124 -22.35 -14.96 7.06
C PRO A 124 -21.96 -13.58 7.63
N PRO A 125 -21.67 -12.57 6.79
CA PRO A 125 -21.23 -11.24 7.23
C PRO A 125 -22.16 -10.62 8.30
N GLU A 126 -23.47 -10.81 8.16
CA GLU A 126 -24.51 -10.32 9.08
C GLU A 126 -24.54 -11.02 10.46
N GLN A 127 -23.70 -12.03 10.66
CA GLN A 127 -23.53 -12.73 11.95
C GLN A 127 -22.04 -12.91 12.29
N ALA A 128 -21.16 -12.14 11.64
CA ALA A 128 -19.73 -12.21 11.87
C ALA A 128 -19.40 -11.90 13.34
N ILE A 129 -18.27 -12.42 13.79
CA ILE A 129 -17.68 -12.03 15.06
C ILE A 129 -16.73 -10.87 14.81
N ALA A 130 -16.84 -9.84 15.63
CA ALA A 130 -16.03 -8.65 15.54
C ALA A 130 -14.52 -8.98 15.58
N PRO A 131 -13.70 -8.35 14.72
CA PRO A 131 -12.25 -8.55 14.72
C PRO A 131 -11.57 -8.30 16.06
N TRP A 132 -11.93 -7.20 16.73
CA TRP A 132 -11.36 -6.86 18.04
C TRP A 132 -11.72 -7.92 19.07
N PHE A 133 -12.91 -8.50 18.98
CA PHE A 133 -13.32 -9.56 19.89
C PHE A 133 -12.54 -10.86 19.67
N ARG A 134 -12.24 -11.22 18.42
CA ARG A 134 -11.34 -12.33 18.09
C ARG A 134 -9.94 -12.11 18.66
N CYS A 135 -9.44 -10.87 18.58
CA CYS A 135 -8.16 -10.48 19.17
C CYS A 135 -8.15 -10.64 20.69
N ILE A 136 -9.20 -10.14 21.36
CA ILE A 136 -9.38 -10.30 22.81
C ILE A 136 -9.36 -11.80 23.15
N ALA A 137 -10.19 -12.61 22.48
CA ALA A 137 -10.27 -14.05 22.75
C ALA A 137 -8.92 -14.75 22.59
N ALA A 138 -8.22 -14.51 21.49
CA ALA A 138 -6.92 -15.12 21.22
C ALA A 138 -5.86 -14.74 22.27
N ARG A 139 -5.92 -13.53 22.82
CA ARG A 139 -4.92 -13.04 23.78
C ARG A 139 -5.21 -13.46 25.21
N ILE A 140 -6.42 -13.19 25.70
CA ILE A 140 -6.71 -13.26 27.14
C ILE A 140 -7.51 -14.50 27.53
N MET A 141 -8.35 -15.03 26.63
CA MET A 141 -9.30 -16.11 26.98
C MET A 141 -8.65 -17.50 26.91
N GLN A 142 -7.44 -17.61 27.45
CA GLN A 142 -6.67 -18.85 27.57
C GLN A 142 -7.28 -19.77 28.63
N PRO A 143 -6.97 -21.09 28.64
CA PRO A 143 -7.53 -22.02 29.63
C PRO A 143 -7.33 -21.60 31.09
N THR A 144 -6.23 -20.90 31.39
CA THR A 144 -5.96 -20.33 32.72
C THR A 144 -6.94 -19.22 33.09
N TRP A 145 -7.30 -18.35 32.15
CA TRP A 145 -8.30 -17.31 32.36
C TRP A 145 -9.69 -17.91 32.61
N TRP A 146 -10.08 -18.92 31.82
CA TRP A 146 -11.34 -19.64 32.01
C TRP A 146 -11.40 -20.38 33.35
N ALA A 147 -10.26 -20.79 33.91
CA ALA A 147 -10.19 -21.36 35.25
C ALA A 147 -10.30 -20.31 36.37
N SER A 148 -10.10 -19.02 36.06
CA SER A 148 -9.99 -17.93 37.01
C SER A 148 -11.11 -16.88 36.90
N PHE A 149 -12.10 -17.05 36.02
CA PHE A 149 -13.08 -16.00 35.68
C PHE A 149 -13.88 -15.41 36.86
N ASN A 150 -13.99 -16.12 37.99
CA ASN A 150 -14.68 -15.68 39.21
C ASN A 150 -13.74 -15.41 40.40
N ASP A 151 -12.43 -15.43 40.17
CA ASP A 151 -11.40 -15.11 41.18
C ASP A 151 -10.65 -13.84 40.74
N GLN A 152 -11.00 -12.72 41.36
CA GLN A 152 -10.42 -11.41 41.03
C GLN A 152 -8.90 -11.37 41.26
N GLN A 153 -8.40 -12.09 42.27
CA GLN A 153 -6.97 -12.12 42.56
C GLN A 153 -6.22 -12.90 41.48
N ALA A 154 -6.73 -14.06 41.09
CA ALA A 154 -6.15 -14.85 40.02
C ALA A 154 -6.20 -14.13 38.65
N LEU A 155 -7.28 -13.40 38.36
CA LEU A 155 -7.37 -12.55 37.16
C LEU A 155 -6.35 -11.40 37.18
N ALA A 156 -6.17 -10.74 38.33
CA ALA A 156 -5.20 -9.66 38.47
C ALA A 156 -3.74 -10.14 38.26
N GLU A 157 -3.43 -11.40 38.58
CA GLU A 157 -2.12 -12.00 38.30
C GLU A 157 -1.87 -12.26 36.81
N LEU A 158 -2.92 -12.35 36.00
CA LEU A 158 -2.86 -12.50 34.54
C LEU A 158 -2.84 -11.16 33.79
N ALA A 159 -3.06 -10.04 34.50
CA ALA A 159 -3.17 -8.72 33.90
C ALA A 159 -1.80 -8.10 33.57
N ASP A 160 -1.78 -7.21 32.58
CA ASP A 160 -0.63 -6.37 32.26
C ASP A 160 -1.05 -4.94 31.89
N GLU A 161 -0.08 -4.03 31.93
CA GLU A 161 -0.27 -2.61 31.59
C GLU A 161 0.19 -2.26 30.16
N GLN A 162 0.47 -3.27 29.33
CA GLN A 162 0.95 -3.06 27.98
C GLN A 162 -0.19 -2.66 27.05
N ILE A 163 0.16 -1.99 25.95
CA ILE A 163 -0.74 -1.82 24.81
C ILE A 163 -0.29 -2.86 23.79
N HIS A 164 -1.07 -3.92 23.65
CA HIS A 164 -0.84 -4.93 22.61
C HIS A 164 -1.36 -4.38 21.29
N ASP A 165 -0.47 -4.16 20.34
CA ASP A 165 -0.85 -3.73 19.01
C ASP A 165 -1.27 -4.93 18.17
N MET A 166 -2.53 -4.96 17.78
CA MET A 166 -3.13 -6.01 16.96
C MET A 166 -3.08 -5.65 15.47
N GLY A 167 -2.64 -4.43 15.12
CA GLY A 167 -2.55 -3.98 13.74
C GLY A 167 -3.91 -3.82 13.07
N ASP A 168 -3.93 -4.00 11.74
CA ASP A 168 -5.15 -3.97 10.92
C ASP A 168 -5.80 -5.37 10.89
N VAL A 169 -6.92 -5.49 11.61
CA VAL A 169 -7.63 -6.75 11.84
C VAL A 169 -8.85 -6.89 10.92
N THR A 170 -8.95 -6.05 9.89
CA THR A 170 -10.03 -6.08 8.88
C THR A 170 -10.21 -7.46 8.26
N ASN A 171 -9.13 -8.24 8.16
CA ASN A 171 -9.11 -9.61 7.63
C ASN A 171 -10.00 -10.60 8.35
N MET A 172 -10.32 -10.32 9.60
CA MET A 172 -11.14 -11.21 10.42
C MET A 172 -12.64 -11.08 10.10
N LEU A 173 -13.04 -10.15 9.22
CA LEU A 173 -14.41 -10.02 8.75
C LEU A 173 -14.64 -10.77 7.43
N PRO A 174 -15.65 -11.65 7.36
CA PRO A 174 -16.09 -12.23 6.11
C PRO A 174 -16.50 -11.15 5.11
N GLY A 175 -15.83 -11.08 3.95
CA GLY A 175 -16.19 -10.16 2.87
C GLY A 175 -15.80 -8.70 3.08
N ALA A 176 -14.74 -8.42 3.85
CA ALA A 176 -14.28 -7.04 4.08
C ALA A 176 -14.08 -6.26 2.76
N GLU A 177 -14.87 -5.20 2.59
CA GLU A 177 -14.77 -4.25 1.48
C GLU A 177 -13.88 -3.05 1.86
N GLY A 178 -13.12 -2.50 0.91
CA GLY A 178 -12.22 -1.36 1.14
C GLY A 178 -10.76 -1.72 1.45
N ALA A 179 -10.35 -2.97 1.19
CA ALA A 179 -8.95 -3.37 1.06
C ALA A 179 -8.51 -3.50 -0.42
N ASP A 180 -9.31 -2.98 -1.35
CA ASP A 180 -8.95 -2.83 -2.75
C ASP A 180 -7.79 -1.84 -2.92
N LEU A 181 -7.15 -1.87 -4.08
CA LEU A 181 -5.98 -1.07 -4.39
C LEU A 181 -6.23 0.43 -4.21
N LEU A 182 -7.36 0.95 -4.72
CA LEU A 182 -7.62 2.38 -4.71
C LEU A 182 -7.87 2.89 -3.29
N THR A 183 -8.69 2.16 -2.52
CA THR A 183 -8.94 2.49 -1.12
C THR A 183 -7.64 2.46 -0.30
N SER A 184 -6.81 1.44 -0.53
CA SER A 184 -5.54 1.29 0.18
C SER A 184 -4.53 2.40 -0.16
N ILE A 185 -4.47 2.84 -1.42
CA ILE A 185 -3.66 3.99 -1.84
C ILE A 185 -4.20 5.28 -1.21
N MET A 186 -5.52 5.51 -1.25
CA MET A 186 -6.15 6.73 -0.74
C MET A 186 -5.93 6.93 0.76
N GLU A 187 -5.83 5.86 1.53
CA GLU A 187 -5.57 5.91 2.98
C GLU A 187 -4.17 6.49 3.30
N VAL A 188 -3.19 6.14 2.47
CA VAL A 188 -1.77 6.38 2.77
C VAL A 188 -1.22 7.59 2.01
N LYS A 189 -1.71 7.81 0.79
CA LYS A 189 -1.25 8.87 -0.11
C LYS A 189 -1.20 10.26 0.55
N PRO A 190 -2.23 10.76 1.26
CA PRO A 190 -2.17 12.09 1.88
C PRO A 190 -1.07 12.22 2.94
N LEU A 191 -0.78 11.14 3.67
CA LEU A 191 0.25 11.11 4.71
C LEU A 191 1.66 11.19 4.11
N ILE A 192 1.85 10.58 2.94
CA ILE A 192 3.09 10.63 2.19
C ILE A 192 3.24 12.00 1.50
N GLU A 193 2.18 12.52 0.88
CA GLU A 193 2.22 13.84 0.22
C GLU A 193 2.58 14.94 1.22
N SER A 194 2.03 14.90 2.43
CA SER A 194 2.41 15.83 3.52
C SER A 194 3.91 15.75 3.87
N ARG A 195 4.51 14.55 3.87
CA ARG A 195 5.95 14.35 4.12
C ARG A 195 6.81 14.87 2.97
N ILE A 196 6.40 14.63 1.72
CA ILE A 196 7.08 15.16 0.54
C ILE A 196 7.06 16.69 0.55
N GLU A 197 5.88 17.28 0.77
CA GLU A 197 5.72 18.74 0.83
C GLU A 197 6.55 19.37 1.94
N SER A 198 6.52 18.80 3.15
CA SER A 198 7.32 19.30 4.27
C SER A 198 8.82 19.24 4.00
N SER A 199 9.31 18.18 3.33
CA SER A 199 10.71 18.05 2.92
C SER A 199 11.12 19.10 1.88
N LEU A 200 10.37 19.21 0.78
CA LEU A 200 10.78 20.01 -0.37
C LEU A 200 10.54 21.52 -0.16
N ARG A 201 9.52 21.89 0.62
CA ARG A 201 9.25 23.29 0.99
C ARG A 201 10.17 23.80 2.09
N ALA A 202 11.03 22.96 2.69
CA ALA A 202 12.02 23.40 3.67
C ALA A 202 13.14 24.26 3.05
N SER A 203 13.26 24.28 1.72
CA SER A 203 14.21 25.15 1.01
C SER A 203 13.94 26.63 1.28
N ARG A 204 14.98 27.37 1.66
CA ARG A 204 14.92 28.83 1.85
C ARG A 204 14.94 29.61 0.53
N HIS A 205 15.15 28.92 -0.61
CA HIS A 205 15.24 29.54 -1.93
C HIS A 205 13.97 29.27 -2.74
N GLU A 206 13.08 30.26 -2.82
CA GLU A 206 11.73 30.13 -3.41
C GLU A 206 11.73 29.49 -4.81
N ARG A 207 12.58 29.98 -5.73
CA ARG A 207 12.64 29.44 -7.11
C ARG A 207 12.98 27.95 -7.14
N LEU A 208 13.90 27.50 -6.28
CA LEU A 208 14.33 26.11 -6.24
C LEU A 208 13.24 25.25 -5.61
N GLY A 209 12.62 25.73 -4.52
CA GLY A 209 11.47 25.08 -3.90
C GLY A 209 10.31 24.87 -4.87
N HIS A 210 9.96 25.89 -5.66
CA HIS A 210 8.93 25.77 -6.70
C HIS A 210 9.32 24.79 -7.81
N ALA A 211 10.57 24.81 -8.27
CA ALA A 211 11.04 23.85 -9.29
C ALA A 211 10.95 22.40 -8.81
N MET A 212 11.33 22.11 -7.55
CA MET A 212 11.21 20.77 -6.96
C MET A 212 9.74 20.33 -6.79
N MET A 213 8.84 21.25 -6.44
CA MET A 213 7.41 20.97 -6.26
C MET A 213 6.63 20.85 -7.57
N HIS A 214 7.15 21.36 -8.68
CA HIS A 214 6.41 21.50 -9.94
C HIS A 214 5.75 20.21 -10.45
N LEU A 215 6.50 19.10 -10.50
CA LEU A 215 5.98 17.79 -10.94
C LEU A 215 5.09 17.11 -9.89
N ILE A 216 5.30 17.43 -8.61
CA ILE A 216 4.51 16.89 -7.50
C ILE A 216 3.13 17.55 -7.48
N GLU A 217 3.06 18.87 -7.65
CA GLU A 217 1.82 19.63 -7.78
C GLU A 217 1.03 19.27 -9.05
N GLY A 218 1.70 18.70 -10.05
CA GLY A 218 1.05 18.12 -11.25
C GLY A 218 0.27 16.83 -10.99
N GLY A 219 0.21 16.36 -9.74
CA GLY A 219 -0.50 15.15 -9.36
C GLY A 219 0.27 13.86 -9.69
N GLY A 220 -0.46 12.75 -9.71
CA GLY A 220 0.07 11.40 -9.87
C GLY A 220 -0.64 10.38 -8.98
N LYS A 221 -0.59 9.11 -9.38
CA LYS A 221 -1.20 8.01 -8.61
C LYS A 221 -0.41 7.67 -7.34
N ARG A 222 0.87 8.07 -7.25
CA ARG A 222 1.79 7.80 -6.12
C ARG A 222 1.95 6.31 -5.78
N MET A 223 1.77 5.43 -6.79
CA MET A 223 1.78 3.98 -6.56
C MET A 223 3.11 3.50 -5.95
N ARG A 224 4.25 4.00 -6.43
CA ARG A 224 5.58 3.67 -5.89
C ARG A 224 5.74 4.18 -4.46
N ALA A 225 5.27 5.41 -4.19
CA ALA A 225 5.32 6.00 -2.86
C ALA A 225 4.56 5.17 -1.82
N THR A 226 3.37 4.67 -2.16
CA THR A 226 2.53 3.89 -1.25
C THR A 226 3.01 2.44 -1.08
N LEU A 227 3.81 1.93 -2.01
CA LEU A 227 4.12 0.51 -2.11
C LEU A 227 4.84 -0.07 -0.89
N PRO A 228 5.85 0.58 -0.26
CA PRO A 228 6.46 0.07 0.96
C PRO A 228 5.45 -0.16 2.09
N TRP A 229 4.48 0.74 2.24
CA TRP A 229 3.41 0.62 3.23
C TRP A 229 2.44 -0.51 2.89
N LEU A 230 2.01 -0.60 1.63
CA LEU A 230 1.08 -1.65 1.19
C LEU A 230 1.68 -3.05 1.35
N VAL A 231 2.96 -3.21 1.00
CA VAL A 231 3.68 -4.45 1.24
C VAL A 231 3.81 -4.71 2.73
N GLY A 232 4.15 -3.69 3.52
CA GLY A 232 4.20 -3.82 4.98
C GLY A 232 2.89 -4.34 5.57
N LYS A 233 1.74 -3.76 5.20
CA LYS A 233 0.42 -4.25 5.61
C LYS A 233 0.17 -5.71 5.22
N ALA A 234 0.74 -6.18 4.12
CA ALA A 234 0.52 -7.52 3.61
C ALA A 234 1.36 -8.59 4.32
N VAL A 235 2.54 -8.24 4.84
CA VAL A 235 3.50 -9.23 5.36
C VAL A 235 4.04 -8.95 6.77
N GLY A 236 3.63 -7.86 7.42
CA GLY A 236 4.10 -7.51 8.76
C GLY A 236 3.42 -6.26 9.34
N ASP A 237 4.16 -5.53 10.17
CA ASP A 237 3.65 -4.35 10.88
C ASP A 237 3.99 -3.05 10.17
N THR A 238 3.02 -2.13 10.10
CA THR A 238 3.24 -0.79 9.52
C THR A 238 3.46 0.29 10.57
N HIS A 239 4.44 1.16 10.35
CA HIS A 239 4.71 2.33 11.19
C HIS A 239 5.08 3.56 10.35
N ALA A 240 5.19 4.72 11.00
CA ALA A 240 5.45 6.02 10.36
C ALA A 240 6.70 6.05 9.45
N GLY A 241 7.71 5.24 9.75
CA GLY A 241 8.94 5.14 8.96
C GLY A 241 8.70 4.64 7.53
N LEU A 242 7.73 3.75 7.31
CA LEU A 242 7.33 3.33 5.96
C LEU A 242 6.77 4.50 5.13
N LEU A 243 6.11 5.48 5.77
CA LEU A 243 5.63 6.69 5.12
C LEU A 243 6.77 7.63 4.73
N ASP A 244 7.79 7.75 5.60
CA ASP A 244 8.99 8.54 5.32
C ASP A 244 9.83 7.90 4.21
N ILE A 245 9.96 6.57 4.20
CA ILE A 245 10.58 5.80 3.11
C ILE A 245 9.82 6.01 1.80
N GLY A 246 8.49 5.88 1.81
CA GLY A 246 7.66 6.12 0.64
C GLY A 246 7.81 7.54 0.07
N ALA A 247 7.87 8.55 0.95
CA ALA A 247 8.12 9.94 0.58
C ALA A 247 9.51 10.14 -0.04
N ALA A 248 10.55 9.50 0.53
CA ALA A 248 11.90 9.55 -0.01
C ALA A 248 11.98 8.89 -1.39
N ILE A 249 11.37 7.72 -1.58
CA ILE A 249 11.34 7.02 -2.88
C ILE A 249 10.60 7.83 -3.93
N GLU A 250 9.45 8.42 -3.61
CA GLU A 250 8.73 9.29 -4.57
C GLU A 250 9.52 10.56 -4.88
N THR A 251 10.28 11.10 -3.92
CA THR A 251 11.19 12.22 -4.16
C THR A 251 12.31 11.80 -5.11
N VAL A 252 12.89 10.61 -4.93
CA VAL A 252 13.86 10.02 -5.87
C VAL A 252 13.24 9.86 -7.25
N HIS A 253 12.03 9.29 -7.35
CA HIS A 253 11.34 9.12 -8.63
C HIS A 253 11.10 10.46 -9.35
N ASN A 254 10.70 11.50 -8.63
CA ASN A 254 10.51 12.81 -9.27
C ASN A 254 11.86 13.45 -9.64
N PHE A 255 12.94 13.21 -8.89
CA PHE A 255 14.30 13.59 -9.33
C PHE A 255 14.62 12.95 -10.68
N THR A 256 14.39 11.62 -10.83
CA THR A 256 14.75 10.92 -12.07
C THR A 256 13.94 11.48 -13.22
N LEU A 257 12.66 11.80 -13.04
CA LEU A 257 11.83 12.43 -14.07
C LEU A 257 12.36 13.82 -14.48
N VAL A 258 12.77 14.67 -13.52
CA VAL A 258 13.32 15.99 -13.85
C VAL A 258 14.57 15.88 -14.71
N HIS A 259 15.44 14.91 -14.43
CA HIS A 259 16.67 14.70 -15.20
C HIS A 259 16.41 13.97 -16.52
N ASP A 260 15.51 13.00 -16.55
CA ASP A 260 15.06 12.28 -17.76
C ASP A 260 14.45 13.26 -18.78
N ASP A 261 13.56 14.17 -18.34
CA ASP A 261 12.99 15.21 -19.20
C ASP A 261 14.07 16.08 -19.88
N ILE A 262 15.21 16.32 -19.21
CA ILE A 262 16.33 17.09 -19.76
C ILE A 262 17.12 16.27 -20.78
N MET A 263 17.28 14.97 -20.53
CA MET A 263 18.03 14.06 -21.40
C MET A 263 17.26 13.80 -22.71
N ASP A 264 15.94 13.63 -22.61
CA ASP A 264 15.05 13.32 -23.73
C ASP A 264 14.53 14.59 -24.46
N ASP A 265 14.90 15.80 -24.00
CA ASP A 265 14.42 17.10 -24.52
C ASP A 265 12.88 17.24 -24.52
N ASP A 266 12.23 16.64 -23.51
CA ASP A 266 10.76 16.60 -23.39
C ASP A 266 10.18 17.97 -23.01
N GLU A 267 9.31 18.53 -23.84
CA GLU A 267 8.68 19.84 -23.54
C GLU A 267 7.61 19.76 -22.42
N LEU A 268 6.93 18.62 -22.30
CA LEU A 268 5.74 18.44 -21.45
C LEU A 268 5.82 17.18 -20.59
N ARG A 269 5.39 17.29 -19.33
CA ARG A 269 5.22 16.18 -18.40
C ARG A 269 3.90 16.34 -17.63
N ARG A 270 3.06 15.29 -17.67
CA ARG A 270 1.72 15.27 -17.01
C ARG A 270 0.84 16.48 -17.40
N GLY A 271 0.88 16.89 -18.67
CA GLY A 271 0.11 18.03 -19.19
C GLY A 271 0.59 19.41 -18.72
N ARG A 272 1.79 19.49 -18.10
CA ARG A 272 2.44 20.75 -17.71
C ARG A 272 3.80 20.85 -18.42
N ASN A 273 4.36 22.05 -18.52
CA ASN A 273 5.74 22.25 -18.97
C ASN A 273 6.70 21.37 -18.16
N ALA A 274 7.69 20.75 -18.80
CA ALA A 274 8.78 20.12 -18.09
C ALA A 274 9.55 21.16 -17.25
N VAL A 275 10.22 20.71 -16.18
CA VAL A 275 10.87 21.64 -15.22
C VAL A 275 11.93 22.50 -15.89
N HIS A 276 12.65 21.96 -16.87
CA HIS A 276 13.69 22.68 -17.59
C HIS A 276 13.13 23.73 -18.56
N ILE A 277 11.91 23.54 -19.07
CA ILE A 277 11.17 24.53 -19.87
C ILE A 277 10.65 25.66 -18.96
N GLU A 278 10.04 25.32 -17.83
CA GLU A 278 9.41 26.30 -16.93
C GLU A 278 10.46 27.13 -16.16
N TYR A 279 11.51 26.48 -15.65
CA TYR A 279 12.49 27.10 -14.75
C TYR A 279 13.89 27.22 -15.34
N GLY A 280 14.11 26.76 -16.57
CA GLY A 280 15.41 26.74 -17.22
C GLY A 280 16.29 25.58 -16.76
N MET A 281 17.06 25.03 -17.71
CA MET A 281 17.92 23.85 -17.50
C MET A 281 18.83 23.93 -16.26
N PRO A 282 19.55 25.04 -15.94
CA PRO A 282 20.37 25.11 -14.73
C PRO A 282 19.56 24.99 -13.43
N THR A 283 18.32 25.48 -13.40
CA THR A 283 17.45 25.34 -12.22
C THR A 283 16.95 23.91 -12.11
N ALA A 284 16.59 23.27 -13.23
CA ALA A 284 16.10 21.90 -13.25
C ALA A 284 17.17 20.89 -12.79
N ILE A 285 18.42 21.05 -13.23
CA ILE A 285 19.54 20.23 -12.74
C ILE A 285 19.67 20.36 -11.21
N ASN A 286 19.75 21.59 -10.70
CA ASN A 286 19.85 21.84 -9.26
C ASN A 286 18.63 21.32 -8.48
N ALA A 287 17.42 21.35 -9.07
CA ALA A 287 16.22 20.81 -8.46
C ALA A 287 16.34 19.30 -8.28
N GLY A 288 16.73 18.55 -9.33
CA GLY A 288 16.95 17.11 -9.22
C GLY A 288 18.05 16.75 -8.20
N ASP A 289 19.18 17.47 -8.20
CA ASP A 289 20.27 17.24 -7.24
C ASP A 289 19.81 17.46 -5.79
N ALA A 290 19.08 18.55 -5.55
CA ALA A 290 18.54 18.86 -4.22
C ALA A 290 17.49 17.84 -3.78
N MET A 291 16.61 17.39 -4.68
CA MET A 291 15.61 16.35 -4.39
C MET A 291 16.27 15.05 -3.97
N LEU A 292 17.32 14.62 -4.67
CA LEU A 292 18.09 13.43 -4.30
C LEU A 292 18.68 13.56 -2.88
N ALA A 293 19.31 14.70 -2.56
CA ALA A 293 19.87 14.94 -1.23
C ALA A 293 18.78 14.93 -0.14
N ILE A 294 17.65 15.62 -0.38
CA ILE A 294 16.52 15.70 0.55
C ILE A 294 15.89 14.31 0.79
N ALA A 295 15.84 13.46 -0.23
CA ALA A 295 15.36 12.08 -0.06
C ALA A 295 16.22 11.31 0.94
N PHE A 296 17.55 11.43 0.86
CA PHE A 296 18.45 10.79 1.83
C PHE A 296 18.38 11.42 3.23
N GLU A 297 18.22 12.74 3.34
CA GLU A 297 17.96 13.39 4.63
C GLU A 297 16.70 12.82 5.30
N ARG A 298 15.62 12.63 4.53
CA ARG A 298 14.36 12.05 5.01
C ARG A 298 14.54 10.61 5.48
N LEU A 299 15.29 9.78 4.76
CA LEU A 299 15.54 8.38 5.15
C LEU A 299 16.24 8.28 6.52
N VAL A 300 17.21 9.15 6.79
CA VAL A 300 17.96 9.15 8.06
C VAL A 300 17.11 9.69 9.22
N GLN A 301 16.11 10.51 8.92
CA GLN A 301 15.19 11.11 9.91
C GLN A 301 13.86 10.35 10.03
N ALA A 302 13.70 9.22 9.35
CA ALA A 302 12.44 8.48 9.32
C ALA A 302 12.05 7.98 10.72
N GLU A 303 10.78 8.17 11.07
CA GLU A 303 10.27 7.90 12.41
C GLU A 303 10.10 6.40 12.68
N ASN A 304 10.36 5.97 13.92
CA ASN A 304 10.21 4.57 14.36
C ASN A 304 11.03 3.55 13.54
N LEU A 305 12.14 3.97 12.93
CA LEU A 305 13.15 3.04 12.43
C LEU A 305 14.17 2.73 13.53
N GLU A 306 14.56 1.46 13.64
CA GLU A 306 15.66 1.09 14.50
C GLU A 306 16.98 1.64 13.94
N PRO A 307 17.89 2.17 14.79
CA PRO A 307 19.17 2.69 14.33
C PRO A 307 20.01 1.69 13.52
N THR A 308 19.81 0.39 13.74
CA THR A 308 20.46 -0.70 12.99
C THR A 308 19.98 -0.82 11.56
N ASP A 309 18.77 -0.37 11.25
CA ASP A 309 18.14 -0.51 9.93
C ASP A 309 18.50 0.64 8.99
N VAL A 310 18.88 1.80 9.54
CA VAL A 310 19.16 3.02 8.77
C VAL A 310 20.30 2.82 7.76
N ALA A 311 21.44 2.26 8.18
CA ALA A 311 22.59 2.09 7.30
C ALA A 311 22.31 1.10 6.15
N PRO A 312 21.74 -0.10 6.40
CA PRO A 312 21.27 -1.00 5.33
C PRO A 312 20.24 -0.35 4.41
N LEU A 313 19.24 0.34 4.95
CA LEU A 313 18.19 1.03 4.19
C LEU A 313 18.79 2.06 3.23
N VAL A 314 19.63 2.96 3.76
CA VAL A 314 20.30 4.00 2.96
C VAL A 314 21.18 3.37 1.88
N ASN A 315 21.94 2.32 2.21
CA ASN A 315 22.75 1.63 1.22
C ASN A 315 21.91 1.00 0.11
N ARG A 316 20.77 0.39 0.46
CA ARG A 316 19.90 -0.27 -0.51
C ARG A 316 19.21 0.73 -1.44
N ILE A 317 18.72 1.86 -0.91
CA ILE A 317 18.19 2.95 -1.73
C ILE A 317 19.28 3.58 -2.61
N ALA A 318 20.49 3.79 -2.10
CA ALA A 318 21.60 4.30 -2.91
C ALA A 318 21.99 3.33 -4.04
N TRP A 319 21.96 2.01 -3.77
CA TRP A 319 22.14 0.99 -4.79
C TRP A 319 21.04 1.05 -5.85
N MET A 320 19.78 1.24 -5.45
CA MET A 320 18.65 1.41 -6.36
C MET A 320 18.84 2.62 -7.27
N VAL A 321 19.18 3.79 -6.71
CA VAL A 321 19.44 5.02 -7.47
C VAL A 321 20.53 4.78 -8.52
N ARG A 322 21.63 4.12 -8.13
CA ARG A 322 22.71 3.76 -9.07
C ARG A 322 22.21 2.86 -10.19
N ARG A 323 21.40 1.84 -9.89
CA ARG A 323 20.81 0.94 -10.91
C ARG A 323 19.88 1.69 -11.87
N VAL A 324 19.10 2.65 -11.37
CA VAL A 324 18.27 3.52 -12.22
C VAL A 324 19.13 4.34 -13.17
N SER A 325 20.22 4.95 -12.68
CA SER A 325 21.15 5.67 -13.55
C SER A 325 21.84 4.77 -14.58
N GLU A 326 22.22 3.54 -14.20
CA GLU A 326 22.78 2.55 -15.13
C GLU A 326 21.76 2.16 -16.22
N GLY A 327 20.50 1.91 -15.85
CA GLY A 327 19.42 1.62 -16.79
C GLY A 327 19.14 2.79 -17.73
N GLN A 328 19.10 4.02 -17.21
CA GLN A 328 18.94 5.23 -18.02
C GLN A 328 20.08 5.39 -19.03
N GLN A 329 21.32 5.14 -18.61
CA GLN A 329 22.48 5.23 -19.49
C GLN A 329 22.41 4.18 -20.62
N LEU A 330 21.95 2.95 -20.32
CA LEU A 330 21.72 1.93 -21.34
C LEU A 330 20.66 2.37 -22.35
N ASP A 331 19.55 2.97 -21.90
CA ASP A 331 18.49 3.46 -22.77
C ASP A 331 19.02 4.51 -23.77
N ILE A 332 19.79 5.48 -23.29
CA ILE A 332 20.47 6.49 -24.13
C ILE A 332 21.42 5.83 -25.14
N GLU A 333 22.23 4.86 -24.71
CA GLU A 333 23.17 4.16 -25.61
C GLU A 333 22.47 3.32 -26.67
N PHE A 334 21.25 2.84 -26.42
CA PHE A 334 20.50 2.00 -27.35
C PHE A 334 19.98 2.76 -28.55
N GLU A 335 19.77 4.07 -28.45
CA GLU A 335 19.32 4.92 -29.56
C GLU A 335 20.35 4.91 -30.72
N ASP A 336 21.64 4.94 -30.38
CA ASP A 336 22.73 4.94 -31.36
C ASP A 336 23.22 3.53 -31.74
N ARG A 337 22.76 2.48 -31.04
CA ARG A 337 23.24 1.11 -31.24
C ARG A 337 22.49 0.43 -32.39
N LEU A 338 23.26 -0.17 -33.30
CA LEU A 338 22.70 -0.89 -34.46
C LEU A 338 21.96 -2.18 -34.06
N GLU A 339 22.51 -2.91 -33.08
CA GLU A 339 21.95 -4.16 -32.59
C GLU A 339 21.85 -4.14 -31.06
N VAL A 340 20.61 -4.19 -30.57
CA VAL A 340 20.27 -4.38 -29.15
C VAL A 340 19.65 -5.76 -29.01
N SER A 341 20.19 -6.58 -28.12
CA SER A 341 19.60 -7.88 -27.84
C SER A 341 18.45 -7.76 -26.85
N GLU A 342 17.56 -8.74 -26.86
CA GLU A 342 16.49 -8.86 -25.87
C GLU A 342 17.02 -8.91 -24.43
N ALA A 343 18.17 -9.54 -24.20
CA ALA A 343 18.81 -9.54 -22.87
C ALA A 343 19.26 -8.14 -22.46
N ASP A 344 19.86 -7.37 -23.39
CA ASP A 344 20.25 -5.98 -23.15
C ASP A 344 19.02 -5.11 -22.80
N TYR A 345 17.91 -5.29 -23.54
CA TYR A 345 16.65 -4.59 -23.27
C TYR A 345 16.06 -4.94 -21.90
N LEU A 346 16.01 -6.23 -21.55
CA LEU A 346 15.49 -6.67 -20.25
C LEU A 346 16.34 -6.14 -19.09
N GLU A 347 17.68 -6.09 -19.25
CA GLU A 347 18.57 -5.47 -18.26
C GLU A 347 18.30 -3.97 -18.10
N MET A 348 18.09 -3.27 -19.23
CA MET A 348 17.78 -1.84 -19.24
C MET A 348 16.48 -1.54 -18.49
N ILE A 349 15.36 -2.21 -18.83
CA ILE A 349 14.08 -1.93 -18.18
C ILE A 349 14.05 -2.39 -16.71
N GLU A 350 14.82 -3.44 -16.37
CA GLU A 350 15.02 -3.84 -14.98
C GLU A 350 15.68 -2.71 -14.19
N GLY A 351 16.79 -2.16 -14.72
CA GLY A 351 17.53 -1.08 -14.09
C GLY A 351 16.77 0.24 -14.04
N LYS A 352 16.16 0.67 -15.14
CA LYS A 352 15.48 1.96 -15.28
C LYS A 352 14.16 2.02 -14.50
N THR A 353 13.37 0.94 -14.56
CA THR A 353 11.98 0.96 -14.05
C THR A 353 11.74 -0.08 -12.97
N ALA A 354 12.04 -1.36 -13.22
CA ALA A 354 11.59 -2.44 -12.34
C ALA A 354 12.30 -2.43 -10.97
N VAL A 355 13.56 -1.98 -10.92
CA VAL A 355 14.34 -1.93 -9.69
C VAL A 355 13.66 -1.08 -8.62
N MET A 356 12.93 -0.03 -8.98
CA MET A 356 12.25 0.81 -7.99
C MET A 356 11.08 0.06 -7.35
N PHE A 357 10.30 -0.71 -8.14
CA PHE A 357 9.24 -1.57 -7.61
C PHE A 357 9.80 -2.71 -6.75
N TRP A 358 10.85 -3.38 -7.23
CA TRP A 358 11.59 -4.39 -6.47
C TRP A 358 12.00 -3.84 -5.10
N ILE A 359 12.70 -2.72 -5.07
CA ILE A 359 13.26 -2.17 -3.83
C ILE A 359 12.17 -1.64 -2.89
N CYS A 360 11.10 -1.05 -3.42
CA CYS A 360 9.92 -0.69 -2.62
C CYS A 360 9.35 -1.91 -1.87
N ALA A 361 9.21 -3.04 -2.57
CA ALA A 361 8.63 -4.25 -2.00
C ALA A 361 9.58 -4.91 -1.01
N GLU A 362 10.86 -5.03 -1.35
CA GLU A 362 11.91 -5.57 -0.48
C GLU A 362 12.01 -4.78 0.83
N ILE A 363 12.08 -3.44 0.75
CA ILE A 363 12.20 -2.58 1.93
C ILE A 363 10.90 -2.60 2.73
N GLY A 364 9.74 -2.56 2.08
CA GLY A 364 8.44 -2.65 2.74
C GLY A 364 8.33 -3.91 3.60
N ALA A 365 8.70 -5.06 3.04
CA ALA A 365 8.70 -6.33 3.77
C ALA A 365 9.72 -6.35 4.92
N ARG A 366 10.96 -5.93 4.64
CA ARG A 366 12.06 -6.00 5.62
C ARG A 366 11.82 -5.09 6.83
N ILE A 367 11.40 -3.84 6.60
CA ILE A 367 11.15 -2.86 7.66
C ILE A 367 9.91 -3.23 8.49
N SER A 368 8.98 -3.99 7.92
CA SER A 368 7.79 -4.49 8.62
C SER A 368 8.06 -5.76 9.44
N GLY A 369 9.31 -6.22 9.52
CA GLY A 369 9.70 -7.37 10.35
C GLY A 369 9.46 -8.74 9.73
N ALA A 370 9.22 -8.82 8.41
CA ALA A 370 9.03 -10.10 7.73
C ALA A 370 10.32 -10.96 7.74
N ASP A 371 10.16 -12.29 7.67
CA ASP A 371 11.30 -13.20 7.56
C ASP A 371 12.01 -13.08 6.19
N GLU A 372 13.26 -13.55 6.09
CA GLU A 372 14.07 -13.37 4.88
C GLU A 372 13.43 -14.05 3.65
N ALA A 373 12.74 -15.18 3.83
CA ALA A 373 12.05 -15.85 2.72
C ALA A 373 10.89 -15.00 2.18
N THR A 374 10.14 -14.35 3.07
CA THR A 374 9.06 -13.43 2.72
C THR A 374 9.61 -12.15 2.07
N VAL A 375 10.74 -11.64 2.56
CA VAL A 375 11.43 -10.49 1.94
C VAL A 375 11.91 -10.81 0.53
N GLU A 376 12.53 -11.97 0.30
CA GLU A 376 12.94 -12.46 -1.02
C GLU A 376 11.75 -12.67 -1.96
N CYS A 377 10.63 -13.19 -1.43
CA CYS A 377 9.38 -13.36 -2.17
C CYS A 377 8.81 -12.01 -2.61
N MET A 378 8.74 -11.02 -1.72
CA MET A 378 8.27 -9.67 -2.04
C MET A 378 9.22 -8.92 -2.99
N ALA A 379 10.52 -9.13 -2.85
CA ALA A 379 11.51 -8.62 -3.80
C ALA A 379 11.27 -9.16 -5.21
N SER A 380 11.05 -10.47 -5.34
CA SER A 380 10.76 -11.14 -6.61
C SER A 380 9.43 -10.65 -7.21
N TRP A 381 8.38 -10.54 -6.38
CA TRP A 381 7.11 -9.94 -6.78
C TRP A 381 7.28 -8.51 -7.31
N GLY A 382 7.98 -7.64 -6.58
CA GLY A 382 8.18 -6.25 -6.98
C GLY A 382 8.98 -6.13 -8.28
N LYS A 383 9.97 -7.00 -8.49
CA LYS A 383 10.71 -7.08 -9.75
C LYS A 383 9.80 -7.50 -10.90
N ALA A 384 9.05 -8.60 -10.78
CA ALA A 384 8.16 -9.10 -11.81
C ALA A 384 7.06 -8.09 -12.15
N LEU A 385 6.45 -7.45 -11.14
CA LEU A 385 5.50 -6.36 -11.30
C LEU A 385 6.10 -5.20 -12.12
N GLY A 386 7.32 -4.78 -11.79
CA GLY A 386 8.00 -3.70 -12.48
C GLY A 386 8.38 -4.01 -13.92
N MET A 387 8.74 -5.28 -14.22
CA MET A 387 9.01 -5.75 -15.58
C MET A 387 7.72 -5.76 -16.42
N CYS A 388 6.64 -6.32 -15.88
CA CYS A 388 5.33 -6.30 -16.52
C CYS A 388 4.84 -4.86 -16.76
N PHE A 389 5.02 -3.97 -15.77
CA PHE A 389 4.66 -2.55 -15.89
C PHE A 389 5.28 -1.90 -17.13
N GLN A 390 6.59 -2.05 -17.32
CA GLN A 390 7.32 -1.38 -18.41
C GLN A 390 7.03 -2.02 -19.77
N LEU A 391 6.98 -3.35 -19.86
CA LEU A 391 6.61 -4.04 -21.10
C LEU A 391 5.22 -3.62 -21.58
N MET A 392 4.28 -3.46 -20.65
CA MET A 392 2.94 -2.98 -20.97
C MET A 392 2.93 -1.50 -21.35
N ASP A 393 3.74 -0.63 -20.74
CA ASP A 393 3.87 0.77 -21.16
C ASP A 393 4.33 0.87 -22.61
N ASP A 394 5.34 0.08 -23.01
CA ASP A 394 5.82 0.01 -24.39
C ASP A 394 4.70 -0.46 -25.34
N VAL A 395 3.92 -1.48 -24.96
CA VAL A 395 2.79 -1.98 -25.76
C VAL A 395 1.67 -0.93 -25.90
N ILE A 396 1.36 -0.21 -24.82
CA ILE A 396 0.33 0.84 -24.78
C ILE A 396 0.72 2.01 -25.68
N ASP A 397 2.01 2.36 -25.78
CA ASP A 397 2.53 3.41 -26.67
C ASP A 397 2.20 3.14 -28.16
N VAL A 398 2.19 1.86 -28.55
CA VAL A 398 1.91 1.41 -29.92
C VAL A 398 0.41 1.25 -30.19
N LEU A 399 -0.38 0.85 -29.18
CA LEU A 399 -1.79 0.48 -29.38
C LEU A 399 -2.80 1.58 -29.08
N SER A 400 -2.45 2.58 -28.27
CA SER A 400 -3.39 3.59 -27.80
C SER A 400 -3.46 4.77 -28.75
N ASP A 401 -4.61 5.45 -28.79
CA ASP A 401 -4.73 6.70 -29.54
C ASP A 401 -4.03 7.87 -28.82
N SER A 402 -3.67 8.90 -29.59
CA SER A 402 -2.94 10.08 -29.09
C SER A 402 -3.71 10.87 -28.03
N GLU A 403 -5.05 10.79 -28.01
CA GLU A 403 -5.88 11.44 -27.00
C GLU A 403 -5.77 10.74 -25.64
N THR A 404 -5.65 9.40 -25.62
CA THR A 404 -5.52 8.60 -24.41
C THR A 404 -4.11 8.65 -23.81
N LEU A 405 -3.07 8.72 -24.66
CA LEU A 405 -1.66 8.76 -24.23
C LEU A 405 -1.20 10.13 -23.71
N GLY A 406 -1.84 11.23 -24.14
CA GLY A 406 -1.38 12.60 -23.85
C GLY A 406 -0.08 12.98 -24.57
N LYS A 407 0.46 12.08 -25.40
CA LYS A 407 1.55 12.27 -26.37
C LYS A 407 1.15 11.58 -27.69
N PRO A 408 1.75 11.93 -28.85
CA PRO A 408 1.47 11.24 -30.11
C PRO A 408 1.79 9.75 -29.99
N ALA A 409 0.85 8.88 -30.39
CA ALA A 409 1.07 7.44 -30.42
C ALA A 409 2.26 7.07 -31.33
N GLY A 410 3.11 6.14 -30.90
CA GLY A 410 4.30 5.72 -31.64
C GLY A 410 5.46 6.74 -31.63
N SER A 411 5.50 7.66 -30.66
CA SER A 411 6.64 8.58 -30.46
C SER A 411 7.96 7.82 -30.36
N ASP A 412 7.94 6.68 -29.69
CA ASP A 412 9.12 5.88 -29.38
C ASP A 412 9.71 5.28 -30.67
N ILE A 413 8.86 4.91 -31.63
CA ILE A 413 9.29 4.44 -32.96
C ILE A 413 9.91 5.58 -33.76
N ALA A 414 9.28 6.75 -33.77
CA ALA A 414 9.79 7.90 -34.50
C ALA A 414 11.16 8.34 -33.96
N GLN A 415 11.35 8.31 -32.63
CA GLN A 415 12.62 8.58 -31.95
C GLN A 415 13.65 7.46 -32.14
N GLY A 416 13.22 6.26 -32.53
CA GLY A 416 14.12 5.13 -32.77
C GLY A 416 14.41 4.28 -31.54
N LYS A 417 13.62 4.44 -30.46
CA LYS A 417 13.77 3.67 -29.21
C LYS A 417 13.69 2.18 -29.50
N ARG A 418 14.61 1.42 -28.88
CA ARG A 418 14.79 -0.02 -29.12
C ARG A 418 13.93 -0.85 -28.15
N THR A 419 12.61 -0.69 -28.23
CA THR A 419 11.67 -1.49 -27.41
C THR A 419 11.70 -2.97 -27.80
N LEU A 420 11.14 -3.85 -26.96
CA LEU A 420 11.07 -5.28 -27.24
C LEU A 420 10.41 -5.60 -28.58
N MET A 421 9.36 -4.84 -28.94
CA MET A 421 8.65 -5.00 -30.21
C MET A 421 9.54 -4.70 -31.41
N ILE A 422 10.37 -3.64 -31.33
CA ILE A 422 11.34 -3.29 -32.36
C ILE A 422 12.42 -4.37 -32.47
N ILE A 423 12.99 -4.80 -31.33
CA ILE A 423 14.01 -5.85 -31.30
C ILE A 423 13.49 -7.14 -31.94
N HIS A 424 12.27 -7.56 -31.59
CA HIS A 424 11.61 -8.72 -32.20
C HIS A 424 11.36 -8.52 -33.70
N ALA A 425 10.83 -7.36 -34.10
CA ALA A 425 10.54 -7.06 -35.51
C ALA A 425 11.80 -7.07 -36.39
N LEU A 426 12.93 -6.56 -35.89
CA LEU A 426 14.19 -6.50 -36.63
C LEU A 426 14.81 -7.89 -36.86
N ARG A 427 14.50 -8.86 -36.00
CA ARG A 427 14.90 -10.27 -36.16
C ARG A 427 14.04 -11.03 -37.18
N GLN A 428 12.89 -10.50 -37.58
CA GLN A 428 12.05 -11.13 -38.59
C GLN A 428 12.73 -11.09 -39.97
N PRO A 429 12.41 -12.06 -40.87
CA PRO A 429 12.93 -12.07 -42.24
C PRO A 429 12.66 -10.76 -42.98
N ASP A 430 13.58 -10.35 -43.84
CA ASP A 430 13.39 -9.17 -44.68
C ASP A 430 12.21 -9.36 -45.62
N GLY A 431 11.44 -8.28 -45.81
CA GLY A 431 10.26 -8.30 -46.66
C GLY A 431 9.42 -7.02 -46.52
N PRO A 432 8.34 -6.91 -47.33
CA PRO A 432 7.59 -5.67 -47.47
C PRO A 432 6.99 -5.14 -46.16
N VAL A 433 6.62 -6.02 -45.22
CA VAL A 433 6.10 -5.63 -43.92
C VAL A 433 7.19 -4.98 -43.07
N LYS A 434 8.39 -5.58 -43.01
CA LYS A 434 9.53 -5.03 -42.27
C LYS A 434 10.02 -3.71 -42.88
N ASP A 435 9.97 -3.58 -44.20
CA ASP A 435 10.38 -2.35 -44.91
C ASP A 435 9.53 -1.15 -44.49
N ARG A 436 8.23 -1.34 -44.23
CA ARG A 436 7.33 -0.29 -43.72
C ARG A 436 7.76 0.22 -42.34
N LEU A 437 8.12 -0.69 -41.43
CA LEU A 437 8.65 -0.31 -40.11
C LEU A 437 9.97 0.47 -40.25
N LEU A 438 10.89 -0.02 -41.08
CA LEU A 438 12.19 0.62 -41.30
C LEU A 438 12.08 2.00 -41.95
N ALA A 439 11.00 2.29 -42.67
CA ALA A 439 10.75 3.59 -43.26
C ALA A 439 10.47 4.68 -42.21
N VAL A 440 10.00 4.30 -41.01
CA VAL A 440 9.64 5.26 -39.94
C VAL A 440 10.56 5.21 -38.71
N LEU A 441 11.23 4.09 -38.46
CA LEU A 441 12.08 3.91 -37.29
C LEU A 441 13.25 4.91 -37.27
N GLY A 442 13.32 5.73 -36.22
CA GLY A 442 14.43 6.68 -36.00
C GLY A 442 14.49 7.82 -37.02
N LYS A 443 13.34 8.21 -37.59
CA LYS A 443 13.23 9.32 -38.56
C LYS A 443 12.78 10.64 -37.92
N GLY A 444 12.49 10.63 -36.63
CA GLY A 444 12.08 11.80 -35.84
C GLY A 444 10.82 12.48 -36.39
N GLU A 445 10.76 13.80 -36.24
CA GLU A 445 9.62 14.64 -36.68
C GLU A 445 9.38 14.66 -38.20
N THR A 446 10.24 14.02 -38.99
CA THR A 446 10.10 14.00 -40.46
C THR A 446 9.09 12.96 -40.96
N VAL A 447 8.59 12.09 -40.07
CA VAL A 447 7.59 11.07 -40.40
C VAL A 447 6.20 11.70 -40.41
N ASP A 448 5.50 11.58 -41.52
CA ASP A 448 4.10 11.98 -41.58
C ASP A 448 3.19 10.98 -40.83
N PRO A 449 2.02 11.41 -40.32
CA PRO A 449 1.16 10.54 -39.53
C PRO A 449 0.67 9.27 -40.23
N GLU A 450 0.54 9.28 -41.56
CA GLU A 450 0.09 8.12 -42.32
C GLU A 450 1.19 7.06 -42.40
N SER A 451 2.43 7.48 -42.68
CA SER A 451 3.60 6.60 -42.63
C SER A 451 3.80 6.00 -41.23
N LEU A 452 3.66 6.80 -40.18
CA LEU A 452 3.79 6.32 -38.79
C LEU A 452 2.73 5.25 -38.46
N ALA A 453 1.48 5.47 -38.87
CA ALA A 453 0.41 4.50 -38.68
C ALA A 453 0.67 3.17 -39.44
N ASP A 454 1.23 3.24 -40.65
CA ASP A 454 1.59 2.06 -41.44
C ASP A 454 2.77 1.29 -40.81
N GLY A 455 3.75 2.00 -40.23
CA GLY A 455 4.83 1.39 -39.45
C GLY A 455 4.34 0.72 -38.15
N LEU A 456 3.39 1.33 -37.45
CA LEU A 456 2.74 0.74 -36.27
C LEU A 456 1.94 -0.52 -36.65
N ALA A 457 1.19 -0.48 -37.75
CA ALA A 457 0.47 -1.65 -38.28
C ALA A 457 1.43 -2.79 -38.64
N ALA A 458 2.61 -2.47 -39.18
CA ALA A 458 3.64 -3.46 -39.48
C ALA A 458 4.13 -4.21 -38.23
N LEU A 459 4.21 -3.57 -37.05
CA LEU A 459 4.56 -4.27 -35.80
C LEU A 459 3.53 -5.34 -35.41
N ALA A 460 2.25 -5.05 -35.61
CA ALA A 460 1.18 -6.01 -35.37
C ALA A 460 1.24 -7.16 -36.39
N GLU A 461 1.43 -6.86 -37.67
CA GLU A 461 1.55 -7.87 -38.74
C GLU A 461 2.77 -8.78 -38.60
N LEU A 462 3.87 -8.27 -38.01
CA LEU A 462 5.07 -9.05 -37.70
C LEU A 462 4.92 -9.91 -36.43
N GLY A 463 3.80 -9.82 -35.73
CA GLY A 463 3.56 -10.50 -34.45
C GLY A 463 4.37 -9.93 -33.29
N SER A 464 5.00 -8.77 -33.45
CA SER A 464 5.84 -8.15 -32.41
C SER A 464 5.02 -7.63 -31.23
N VAL A 465 3.83 -7.11 -31.48
CA VAL A 465 2.91 -6.67 -30.42
C VAL A 465 2.51 -7.85 -29.53
N ASP A 466 2.10 -8.97 -30.15
CA ASP A 466 1.69 -10.16 -29.41
C ASP A 466 2.87 -10.79 -28.66
N TYR A 467 4.07 -10.76 -29.24
CA TYR A 467 5.30 -11.21 -28.56
C TYR A 467 5.56 -10.41 -27.27
N ALA A 468 5.49 -9.08 -27.33
CA ALA A 468 5.70 -8.23 -26.16
C ALA A 468 4.59 -8.40 -25.10
N LYS A 469 3.33 -8.57 -25.52
CA LYS A 469 2.22 -8.88 -24.62
C LYS A 469 2.42 -10.21 -23.90
N SER A 470 2.78 -11.27 -24.62
CA SER A 470 3.04 -12.58 -24.02
C SER A 470 4.15 -12.51 -22.97
N MET A 471 5.23 -11.76 -23.22
CA MET A 471 6.29 -11.55 -22.23
C MET A 471 5.79 -10.79 -21.00
N ALA A 472 4.93 -9.79 -21.19
CA ALA A 472 4.32 -9.05 -20.07
C ALA A 472 3.37 -9.95 -19.23
N GLU A 473 2.62 -10.83 -19.89
CA GLU A 473 1.77 -11.85 -19.26
C GLU A 473 2.60 -12.87 -18.46
N ASP A 474 3.76 -13.29 -18.96
CA ASP A 474 4.66 -14.19 -18.23
C ASP A 474 5.15 -13.56 -16.91
N PHE A 475 5.56 -12.29 -16.92
CA PHE A 475 5.93 -11.56 -15.70
C PHE A 475 4.74 -11.28 -14.77
N HIS A 476 3.55 -11.05 -15.32
CA HIS A 476 2.31 -10.95 -14.54
C HIS A 476 2.02 -12.26 -13.80
N GLN A 477 2.17 -13.40 -14.48
CA GLN A 477 2.01 -14.72 -13.88
C GLN A 477 3.08 -15.00 -12.81
N GLU A 478 4.34 -14.62 -13.05
CA GLU A 478 5.42 -14.72 -12.05
C GLU A 478 5.10 -13.90 -10.79
N ALA A 479 4.59 -12.68 -10.96
CA ALA A 479 4.18 -11.84 -9.84
C ALA A 479 3.05 -12.50 -9.02
N HIS A 480 2.01 -13.04 -9.67
CA HIS A 480 0.96 -13.78 -8.96
C HIS A 480 1.47 -15.02 -8.25
N GLY A 481 2.39 -15.77 -8.88
CA GLY A 481 3.02 -16.94 -8.25
C GLY A 481 3.76 -16.59 -6.95
N CYS A 482 4.35 -15.40 -6.86
CA CYS A 482 4.95 -14.91 -5.61
C CYS A 482 3.87 -14.62 -4.54
N LEU A 483 2.74 -14.01 -4.92
CA LEU A 483 1.65 -13.72 -3.97
C LEU A 483 0.95 -14.99 -3.49
N ASP A 484 0.81 -16.00 -4.36
CA ASP A 484 0.22 -17.31 -4.03
C ASP A 484 1.04 -18.10 -3.01
N ALA A 485 2.33 -17.79 -2.87
CA ALA A 485 3.20 -18.40 -1.86
C ALA A 485 2.96 -17.83 -0.44
N LEU A 486 2.18 -16.75 -0.31
CA LEU A 486 1.85 -16.12 0.97
C LEU A 486 0.46 -16.52 1.48
N GLY A 487 0.26 -16.42 2.80
CA GLY A 487 -1.05 -16.66 3.41
C GLY A 487 -2.04 -15.54 3.09
N GLU A 488 -3.22 -15.90 2.59
CA GLU A 488 -4.27 -14.96 2.18
C GLU A 488 -4.65 -13.96 3.29
N ASN A 489 -4.68 -12.67 2.93
CA ASN A 489 -5.17 -11.59 3.77
C ASN A 489 -5.66 -10.41 2.89
N PRO A 490 -6.46 -9.46 3.43
CA PRO A 490 -7.00 -8.34 2.68
C PRO A 490 -5.95 -7.40 2.12
N ALA A 491 -4.80 -7.23 2.78
CA ALA A 491 -3.75 -6.37 2.24
C ALA A 491 -3.08 -6.99 1.00
N LEU A 492 -3.02 -8.33 0.90
CA LEU A 492 -2.62 -9.01 -0.33
C LEU A 492 -3.60 -8.79 -1.49
N ARG A 493 -4.89 -8.58 -1.21
CA ARG A 493 -5.87 -8.22 -2.26
C ARG A 493 -5.45 -6.96 -3.01
N ALA A 494 -5.02 -5.91 -2.30
CA ALA A 494 -4.53 -4.69 -2.93
C ALA A 494 -3.30 -4.94 -3.82
N LEU A 495 -2.39 -5.83 -3.40
CA LEU A 495 -1.20 -6.19 -4.20
C LEU A 495 -1.56 -6.99 -5.45
N ARG A 496 -2.52 -7.94 -5.34
CA ARG A 496 -3.05 -8.69 -6.49
C ARG A 496 -3.74 -7.77 -7.49
N GLU A 497 -4.59 -6.87 -7.00
CA GLU A 497 -5.26 -5.87 -7.83
C GLU A 497 -4.24 -4.92 -8.49
N LEU A 498 -3.13 -4.57 -7.82
CA LEU A 498 -2.03 -3.82 -8.43
C LEU A 498 -1.33 -4.59 -9.54
N THR A 499 -1.13 -5.90 -9.36
CA THR A 499 -0.58 -6.78 -10.41
C THR A 499 -1.53 -6.84 -11.61
N ASP A 500 -2.83 -7.08 -11.39
CA ASP A 500 -3.83 -7.16 -12.46
C ASP A 500 -4.05 -5.84 -13.18
N PHE A 501 -3.95 -4.72 -12.45
CA PHE A 501 -4.06 -3.39 -13.02
C PHE A 501 -3.08 -3.19 -14.19
N GLN A 502 -1.91 -3.83 -14.20
CA GLN A 502 -0.91 -3.62 -15.25
C GLN A 502 -1.38 -4.06 -16.63
N LEU A 503 -2.11 -5.18 -16.72
CA LEU A 503 -2.69 -5.69 -17.96
C LEU A 503 -4.01 -5.00 -18.30
N ALA A 504 -4.81 -4.64 -17.29
CA ALA A 504 -6.12 -4.00 -17.48
C ALA A 504 -6.05 -2.61 -18.12
N ARG A 505 -4.87 -1.98 -18.17
CA ARG A 505 -4.65 -0.67 -18.82
C ARG A 505 -4.94 -0.64 -20.32
N LEU A 506 -5.05 -1.79 -20.98
CA LEU A 506 -5.42 -1.89 -22.40
C LEU A 506 -6.93 -1.80 -22.65
N HIS A 507 -7.78 -1.84 -21.61
CA HIS A 507 -9.22 -2.06 -21.74
C HIS A 507 -10.07 -0.90 -21.23
#